data_AF-A0A9P8N8V6-F1
#
_entry.id   AF-A0A9P8N8V6-F1
#
_cell.length_a   1.000
_cell.length_b   1.000
_cell.length_c   1.000
_cell.angle_alpha   90.00
_cell.angle_beta   90.00
_cell.angle_gamma   90.00
#
_symmetry.space_group_name_H-M   'P 1'
#
loop_
_entity.id
_entity.type
_entity.pdbx_description
1 polymer ?
#
loop_
_entity_poly.entity_id
_entity_poly.type
_entity_poly.pdbx_seq_one_letter_code
_entity_poly.pdbx_strand_id
1 'polypeptide(L)'
;PQTTSCVEMKLPKQNYQDAIVLLELSLPIDTIKILFPSANERIICSLSPQSGRGPEPSTQIAEPGRHDSQSEQSTISQSEGYILRGASISAILSVFGPRIWGAIEKSQLRKWEKDNLSEETTDCVSIEIHPRRPHCSTCRVRIGFID
;
A
#
# COMPACT_ATOMS: atom_id res chain seq x y z
N PRO A 1 4.16 2.83 32.65
CA PRO A 1 5.33 2.59 31.77
C PRO A 1 4.93 1.72 30.56
N GLN A 2 5.02 2.27 29.34
CA GLN A 2 4.95 1.45 28.12
C GLN A 2 6.27 0.72 27.98
N THR A 3 6.24 -0.61 27.99
CA THR A 3 7.41 -1.45 27.70
C THR A 3 7.37 -1.87 26.25
N THR A 4 8.38 -1.47 25.48
CA THR A 4 8.64 -2.01 24.15
C THR A 4 9.41 -3.32 24.28
N SER A 5 8.92 -4.36 23.59
CA SER A 5 9.61 -5.65 23.46
C SER A 5 10.07 -5.83 22.01
N CYS A 6 11.32 -6.23 21.79
CA CYS A 6 11.82 -6.56 20.48
C CYS A 6 11.64 -8.06 20.21
N VAL A 7 11.11 -8.41 19.04
CA VAL A 7 11.07 -9.79 18.55
C VAL A 7 12.14 -9.94 17.49
N GLU A 8 13.11 -10.81 17.73
CA GLU A 8 14.11 -11.18 16.74
C GLU A 8 13.66 -12.44 16.02
N MET A 9 13.60 -12.39 14.68
CA MET A 9 13.28 -13.54 13.86
C MET A 9 14.47 -13.89 12.98
N LYS A 10 14.87 -15.17 12.99
CA LYS A 10 15.90 -15.70 12.09
C LYS A 10 15.22 -16.22 10.82
N LEU A 11 15.51 -15.57 9.69
CA LEU A 11 15.07 -16.04 8.38
C LEU A 11 16.04 -17.11 7.84
N PRO A 12 15.56 -18.13 7.11
CA PRO A 12 16.41 -19.21 6.59
C PRO A 12 17.40 -18.70 5.54
N LYS A 13 18.70 -18.75 5.85
CA LYS A 13 19.80 -18.17 5.04
C LYS A 13 20.01 -18.77 3.64
N GLN A 14 19.35 -19.87 3.31
CA GLN A 14 19.63 -20.66 2.10
C GLN A 14 18.54 -20.53 1.02
N ASN A 15 17.52 -19.71 1.25
CA ASN A 15 16.52 -19.47 0.22
C ASN A 15 16.89 -18.20 -0.56
N TYR A 16 17.13 -18.33 -1.86
CA TYR A 16 17.47 -17.19 -2.72
C TYR A 16 16.31 -16.20 -2.89
N GLN A 17 15.10 -16.57 -2.47
CA GLN A 17 13.89 -15.76 -2.59
C GLN A 17 13.85 -14.61 -1.57
N ASP A 18 13.08 -13.57 -1.87
CA ASP A 18 12.86 -12.49 -0.93
C ASP A 18 12.04 -12.96 0.27
N ALA A 19 12.36 -12.43 1.45
CA ALA A 19 11.52 -12.56 2.63
C ALA A 19 10.44 -11.48 2.62
N ILE A 20 9.22 -11.85 3.01
CA ILE A 20 8.10 -10.92 3.15
C ILE A 20 7.77 -10.81 4.64
N VAL A 21 7.91 -9.60 5.18
CA VAL A 21 7.52 -9.26 6.54
C VAL A 21 6.18 -8.55 6.47
N LEU A 22 5.20 -9.05 7.23
CA LEU A 22 3.89 -8.45 7.39
C LEU A 22 3.81 -7.82 8.79
N LEU A 23 3.55 -6.52 8.83
CA LEU A 23 3.43 -5.74 10.05
C LEU A 23 2.02 -5.15 10.11
N GLU A 24 1.22 -5.61 11.07
CA GLU A 24 -0.04 -4.94 11.39
C GLU A 24 0.26 -3.71 12.24
N LEU A 25 0.07 -2.53 11.65
CA LEU A 25 0.44 -1.25 12.25
C LEU A 25 -0.72 -0.26 12.14
N SER A 26 -0.90 0.54 13.19
CA SER A 26 -1.68 1.77 13.14
C SER A 26 -0.78 2.90 12.65
N LEU A 27 -0.58 2.99 11.33
CA LEU A 27 0.23 4.05 10.75
C LEU A 27 -0.55 5.37 10.70
N PRO A 28 0.02 6.49 11.17
CA PRO A 28 -0.56 7.80 10.95
C PRO A 28 -0.74 8.06 9.45
N ILE A 29 -1.83 8.73 9.08
CA ILE A 29 -2.12 9.05 7.68
C ILE A 29 -0.97 9.84 7.03
N ASP A 30 -0.29 10.69 7.79
CA ASP A 30 0.84 11.48 7.29
C ASP A 30 2.03 10.60 6.91
N THR A 31 2.28 9.52 7.65
CA THR A 31 3.29 8.52 7.28
C THR A 31 2.92 7.82 5.97
N ILE A 32 1.64 7.49 5.78
CA ILE A 32 1.15 6.88 4.54
C ILE A 32 1.31 7.85 3.36
N LYS A 33 0.98 9.13 3.54
CA LYS A 33 1.14 10.17 2.50
C LYS A 33 2.59 10.39 2.12
N ILE A 34 3.51 10.36 3.10
CA ILE A 34 4.94 10.47 2.86
C ILE A 34 5.44 9.27 2.05
N LEU A 35 5.01 8.05 2.40
CA LEU A 35 5.39 6.84 1.67
C LEU A 35 4.75 6.76 0.27
N PHE A 36 3.49 7.20 0.10
CA PHE A 36 2.73 7.05 -1.14
C PHE A 36 2.16 8.40 -1.61
N PRO A 37 3.01 9.35 -2.02
CA PRO A 37 2.57 10.70 -2.37
C PRO A 37 1.59 10.71 -3.56
N SER A 38 1.77 9.81 -4.53
CA SER A 38 0.89 9.64 -5.68
C SER A 38 -0.50 9.07 -5.34
N ALA A 39 -0.66 8.48 -4.16
CA ALA A 39 -1.91 7.87 -3.72
C ALA A 39 -2.73 8.78 -2.78
N ASN A 40 -2.26 10.00 -2.50
CA ASN A 40 -2.87 10.90 -1.52
C ASN A 40 -4.36 11.18 -1.79
N GLU A 41 -4.73 11.42 -3.05
CA GLU A 41 -6.13 11.66 -3.45
C GLU A 41 -7.03 10.45 -3.16
N ARG A 42 -6.51 9.23 -3.38
CA ARG A 42 -7.25 7.98 -3.15
C ARG A 42 -7.48 7.72 -1.65
N ILE A 43 -6.51 8.10 -0.82
CA ILE A 43 -6.57 7.95 0.64
C ILE A 43 -7.61 8.89 1.27
N ILE A 44 -7.75 10.10 0.74
CA ILE A 44 -8.73 11.09 1.27
C ILE A 44 -10.17 10.63 0.99
N CYS A 45 -10.42 10.06 -0.19
CA CYS A 45 -11.74 9.56 -0.58
C CYS A 45 -12.22 8.38 0.27
N SER A 46 -11.32 7.51 0.74
CA SER A 46 -11.66 6.31 1.51
C SER A 46 -11.81 6.54 3.01
N LEU A 47 -11.12 7.54 3.57
CA LEU A 47 -11.16 7.88 4.99
C LEU A 47 -12.23 8.92 5.34
N SER A 48 -12.89 9.50 4.34
CA SER A 48 -14.03 10.39 4.59
C SER A 48 -15.20 9.58 5.14
N PRO A 49 -15.69 9.85 6.37
CA PRO A 49 -16.94 9.27 6.80
C PRO A 49 -18.02 9.77 5.85
N GLN A 50 -18.72 8.86 5.19
CA GLN A 50 -19.91 9.24 4.43
C GLN A 50 -20.87 9.92 5.40
N SER A 51 -20.91 11.25 5.37
CA SER A 51 -21.97 12.03 6.00
C SER A 51 -23.26 11.58 5.30
N GLY A 52 -24.12 10.90 6.05
CA GLY A 52 -25.31 10.25 5.52
C GLY A 52 -26.18 11.17 4.68
N ARG A 53 -26.43 10.75 3.45
CA ARG A 53 -27.71 10.95 2.76
C ARG A 53 -28.01 9.67 2.00
N GLY A 54 -29.10 9.01 2.40
CA GLY A 54 -29.61 7.80 1.78
C GLY A 54 -30.08 8.03 0.33
N PRO A 55 -30.48 6.94 -0.37
CA PRO A 55 -30.72 6.94 -1.79
C PRO A 55 -32.11 7.50 -2.13
N GLU A 56 -32.20 8.43 -3.07
CA GLU A 56 -33.45 8.75 -3.76
C GLU A 56 -33.52 7.90 -5.05
N PRO A 57 -34.60 7.12 -5.26
CA PRO A 57 -34.79 6.34 -6.47
C PRO A 57 -35.47 7.22 -7.55
N SER A 58 -34.73 7.62 -8.58
CA SER A 58 -35.34 8.20 -9.78
C SER A 58 -35.28 7.22 -10.95
N THR A 59 -36.41 6.54 -11.14
CA THR A 59 -36.78 5.82 -12.36
C THR A 59 -36.88 6.79 -13.54
N GLN A 60 -35.99 6.71 -14.55
CA GLN A 60 -36.30 7.16 -15.92
C GLN A 60 -35.57 6.30 -16.99
N ILE A 61 -36.35 5.40 -17.59
CA ILE A 61 -36.52 5.11 -19.02
C ILE A 61 -35.25 5.03 -19.90
N ALA A 62 -35.04 3.83 -20.46
CA ALA A 62 -34.04 3.51 -21.49
C ALA A 62 -34.41 4.08 -22.88
N GLU A 63 -33.41 4.61 -23.59
CA GLU A 63 -33.36 4.56 -25.06
C GLU A 63 -31.93 4.24 -25.56
N PRO A 64 -31.78 3.54 -26.70
CA PRO A 64 -30.51 2.96 -27.13
C PRO A 64 -29.80 3.82 -28.19
N GLY A 65 -28.49 4.00 -28.01
CA GLY A 65 -27.57 4.29 -29.13
C GLY A 65 -26.57 5.41 -28.87
N ARG A 66 -25.31 5.04 -28.64
CA ARG A 66 -24.16 5.30 -29.53
C ARG A 66 -22.85 4.89 -28.86
N HIS A 67 -21.92 4.51 -29.73
CA HIS A 67 -20.63 3.89 -29.49
C HIS A 67 -19.62 4.74 -28.71
N ASP A 68 -18.70 4.01 -28.08
CA ASP A 68 -17.33 4.36 -27.67
C ASP A 68 -17.12 5.32 -26.50
N SER A 69 -16.89 4.73 -25.32
CA SER A 69 -15.58 4.78 -24.64
C SER A 69 -15.67 3.99 -23.34
N GLN A 70 -14.68 3.13 -23.11
CA GLN A 70 -14.48 2.37 -21.88
C GLN A 70 -14.48 3.31 -20.67
N SER A 71 -15.59 3.35 -19.94
CA SER A 71 -15.58 3.66 -18.53
C SER A 71 -15.62 2.31 -17.83
N GLU A 72 -14.46 1.80 -17.41
CA GLU A 72 -14.38 0.82 -16.34
C GLU A 72 -14.94 1.49 -15.07
N GLN A 73 -16.26 1.54 -15.01
CA GLN A 73 -16.99 1.90 -13.82
C GLN A 73 -16.78 0.73 -12.87
N SER A 74 -15.69 0.82 -12.13
CA SER A 74 -15.40 -0.10 -11.04
C SER A 74 -16.55 0.10 -10.07
N THR A 75 -17.50 -0.84 -10.10
CA THR A 75 -18.46 -1.03 -9.02
C THR A 75 -17.63 -1.45 -7.82
N ILE A 76 -17.06 -0.45 -7.13
CA ILE A 76 -16.28 -0.65 -5.92
C ILE A 76 -17.28 -1.16 -4.88
N SER A 77 -17.35 -2.48 -4.76
CA SER A 77 -17.86 -3.10 -3.55
C SER A 77 -17.05 -2.50 -2.41
N GLN A 78 -17.69 -1.68 -1.55
CA GLN A 78 -17.12 -1.01 -0.37
C GLN A 78 -16.60 -1.99 0.70
N SER A 79 -16.37 -3.25 0.33
CA SER A 79 -16.02 -4.37 1.20
C SER A 79 -14.60 -4.88 1.01
N GLU A 80 -13.88 -4.48 -0.06
CA GLU A 80 -12.52 -4.95 -0.32
C GLU A 80 -11.52 -3.83 0.03
N GLY A 81 -10.49 -4.18 0.79
CA GLY A 81 -9.39 -3.26 1.08
C GLY A 81 -8.68 -2.82 -0.20
N TYR A 82 -7.95 -1.72 -0.14
CA TYR A 82 -7.11 -1.30 -1.26
C TYR A 82 -5.64 -1.32 -0.86
N ILE A 83 -4.79 -1.67 -1.83
CA ILE A 83 -3.35 -1.82 -1.65
C ILE A 83 -2.65 -0.64 -2.29
N LEU A 84 -1.85 0.06 -1.50
CA LEU A 84 -0.94 1.10 -1.94
C LEU A 84 0.41 0.49 -2.34
N ARG A 85 0.92 0.91 -3.50
CA ARG A 85 2.13 0.42 -4.17
C ARG A 85 2.92 1.62 -4.71
N GLY A 86 4.18 1.41 -5.09
CA GLY A 86 5.08 2.49 -5.51
C GLY A 86 5.44 3.40 -4.34
N ALA A 87 5.96 2.83 -3.26
CA ALA A 87 6.44 3.61 -2.13
C ALA A 87 7.68 4.42 -2.52
N SER A 88 7.75 5.68 -2.07
CA SER A 88 8.88 6.57 -2.29
C SER A 88 10.12 6.07 -1.56
N ILE A 89 11.26 5.99 -2.27
CA ILE A 89 12.51 5.49 -1.70
C ILE A 89 13.10 6.44 -0.64
N SER A 90 13.05 7.74 -0.89
CA SER A 90 13.50 8.73 0.09
C SER A 90 12.67 8.66 1.37
N ALA A 91 11.35 8.42 1.24
CA ALA A 91 10.46 8.19 2.36
C ALA A 91 10.76 6.88 3.11
N ILE A 92 10.99 5.77 2.39
CA ILE A 92 11.35 4.49 3.01
C ILE A 92 12.59 4.62 3.89
N LEU A 93 13.63 5.30 3.40
CA LEU A 93 14.86 5.51 4.15
C LEU A 93 14.61 6.29 5.45
N SER A 94 13.75 7.31 5.39
CA SER A 94 13.37 8.12 6.56
C SER A 94 12.53 7.34 7.58
N VAL A 95 11.56 6.54 7.11
CA VAL A 95 10.60 5.82 7.97
C VAL A 95 11.20 4.55 8.57
N PHE A 96 11.90 3.75 7.77
CA PHE A 96 12.39 2.42 8.19
C PHE A 96 13.89 2.43 8.55
N GLY A 97 14.60 3.50 8.21
CA GLY A 97 16.03 3.63 8.46
C GLY A 97 16.92 2.80 7.53
N PRO A 98 18.24 2.97 7.64
CA PRO A 98 19.21 2.46 6.68
C PRO A 98 19.31 0.93 6.66
N ARG A 99 19.03 0.25 7.79
CA ARG A 99 19.14 -1.22 7.87
C ARG A 99 18.06 -1.92 7.05
N ILE A 100 16.80 -1.50 7.21
CA ILE A 100 15.68 -2.06 6.44
C ILE A 100 15.83 -1.64 4.97
N TRP A 101 16.22 -0.40 4.70
CA TRP A 101 16.51 0.04 3.34
C TRP A 101 17.59 -0.82 2.67
N GLY A 102 18.71 -1.09 3.34
CA GLY A 102 19.76 -1.97 2.82
C GLY A 102 19.27 -3.40 2.55
N ALA A 103 18.29 -3.88 3.32
CA ALA A 103 17.64 -5.16 3.08
C ALA A 103 16.72 -5.13 1.84
N ILE A 104 15.94 -4.06 1.68
CA ILE A 104 15.09 -3.82 0.51
C ILE A 104 15.96 -3.74 -0.76
N GLU A 105 17.09 -3.05 -0.70
CA GLU A 105 18.03 -2.93 -1.84
C GLU A 105 18.61 -4.27 -2.31
N LYS A 106 18.66 -5.27 -1.41
CA LYS A 106 19.07 -6.63 -1.76
C LYS A 106 17.94 -7.49 -2.32
N SER A 107 16.69 -7.05 -2.23
CA SER A 107 15.49 -7.72 -2.75
C SER A 107 15.63 -7.97 -4.24
N GLN A 108 15.24 -9.16 -4.72
CA GLN A 108 15.17 -9.47 -6.14
C GLN A 108 14.20 -8.54 -6.86
N LEU A 109 13.05 -8.23 -6.24
CA LEU A 109 12.11 -7.27 -6.82
C LEU A 109 12.76 -5.91 -7.00
N ARG A 110 13.50 -5.42 -6.00
CA ARG A 110 14.16 -4.11 -6.10
C ARG A 110 15.25 -4.08 -7.17
N LYS A 111 16.03 -5.15 -7.28
CA LYS A 111 17.03 -5.30 -8.35
C LYS A 111 16.36 -5.24 -9.72
N TRP A 112 15.30 -6.02 -9.91
CA TRP A 112 14.53 -6.00 -11.16
C TRP A 112 13.93 -4.62 -11.47
N GLU A 113 13.39 -3.91 -10.48
CA GLU A 113 12.85 -2.56 -10.66
C GLU A 113 13.89 -1.57 -11.15
N LYS A 114 15.13 -1.62 -10.62
CA LYS A 114 16.21 -0.74 -11.08
C LYS A 114 16.58 -1.00 -12.54
N ASP A 115 16.50 -2.26 -12.96
CA ASP A 115 16.84 -2.64 -14.33
C ASP A 115 15.73 -2.31 -15.35
N ASN A 116 14.48 -2.06 -14.90
CA ASN A 116 13.31 -2.02 -15.80
C ASN A 116 12.35 -0.83 -15.59
N LEU A 117 12.37 -0.15 -14.45
CA LEU A 117 11.39 0.86 -14.03
C LEU A 117 12.06 2.13 -13.48
N SER A 118 11.25 3.09 -13.05
CA SER A 118 11.73 4.31 -12.39
C SER A 118 12.46 4.00 -11.08
N GLU A 119 13.63 4.60 -10.89
CA GLU A 119 14.47 4.39 -9.72
C GLU A 119 13.95 5.09 -8.45
N GLU A 120 12.89 5.90 -8.53
CA GLU A 120 12.42 6.77 -7.43
C GLU A 120 11.39 6.11 -6.49
N THR A 121 10.75 5.04 -6.95
CA THR A 121 9.74 4.30 -6.16
C THR A 121 10.01 2.80 -6.18
N THR A 122 9.39 2.06 -5.27
CA THR A 122 9.49 0.61 -5.18
C THR A 122 8.21 -0.04 -4.67
N ASP A 123 7.90 -1.22 -5.20
CA ASP A 123 6.83 -2.11 -4.75
C ASP A 123 7.28 -3.08 -3.65
N CYS A 124 8.54 -2.97 -3.20
CA CYS A 124 9.02 -3.70 -2.03
C CYS A 124 8.32 -3.27 -0.72
N VAL A 125 7.68 -2.10 -0.70
CA VAL A 125 6.82 -1.67 0.40
C VAL A 125 5.42 -1.43 -0.13
N SER A 126 4.44 -2.09 0.48
CA SER A 126 3.03 -1.89 0.18
C SER A 126 2.21 -1.79 1.45
N ILE A 127 1.13 -1.01 1.44
CA ILE A 127 0.19 -0.92 2.57
C ILE A 127 -1.18 -1.34 2.11
N GLU A 128 -1.79 -2.28 2.83
CA GLU A 128 -3.20 -2.59 2.70
C GLU A 128 -4.00 -1.78 3.73
N ILE A 129 -4.99 -1.04 3.24
CA ILE A 129 -5.91 -0.24 4.07
C ILE A 129 -7.27 -0.91 4.03
N HIS A 130 -7.78 -1.26 5.22
CA HIS A 130 -9.10 -1.86 5.37
C HIS A 130 -10.14 -0.77 5.71
N PRO A 131 -11.15 -0.51 4.85
CA PRO A 131 -12.16 0.53 5.08
C PRO A 131 -12.93 0.36 6.38
N ARG A 132 -13.17 -0.89 6.81
CA ARG A 132 -13.89 -1.21 8.06
C ARG A 132 -13.02 -1.15 9.31
N ARG A 133 -11.69 -1.06 9.16
CA ARG A 133 -10.72 -0.94 10.25
C ARG A 133 -9.62 0.04 9.83
N PRO A 134 -9.93 1.33 9.69
CA PRO A 134 -8.97 2.32 9.17
C PRO A 134 -7.74 2.49 10.07
N HIS A 135 -7.84 2.09 11.34
CA HIS A 135 -6.72 2.09 12.27
C HIS A 135 -5.84 0.82 12.21
N CYS A 136 -6.24 -0.18 11.43
CA CYS A 136 -5.49 -1.41 11.20
C CYS A 136 -5.06 -1.45 9.74
N SER A 137 -3.84 -1.00 9.48
CA SER A 137 -3.21 -1.15 8.17
C SER A 137 -2.18 -2.27 8.22
N THR A 138 -2.10 -3.06 7.17
CA THR A 138 -1.06 -4.08 7.04
C THR A 138 0.04 -3.52 6.16
N CYS A 139 1.20 -3.23 6.77
CA CYS A 139 2.40 -2.86 6.04
C CYS A 139 3.15 -4.14 5.66
N ARG A 140 3.33 -4.35 4.37
CA ARG A 140 4.09 -5.45 3.80
C ARG A 140 5.43 -4.92 3.31
N VAL A 141 6.51 -5.48 3.84
CA VAL A 141 7.89 -5.15 3.46
C VAL A 141 8.56 -6.39 2.88
N ARG A 142 9.02 -6.29 1.64
CA ARG A 142 9.77 -7.32 0.93
C ARG A 142 11.26 -6.99 0.98
N ILE A 143 12.06 -7.90 1.50
CA ILE A 143 13.50 -7.71 1.72
C ILE A 143 14.29 -8.88 1.17
N GLY A 144 15.49 -8.59 0.69
CA GLY A 144 16.50 -9.61 0.45
C GLY A 144 17.21 -10.02 1.74
N PHE A 145 17.91 -11.14 1.69
CA PHE A 145 18.75 -11.58 2.80
C PHE A 145 19.95 -10.63 3.01
N ILE A 146 20.19 -10.28 4.26
CA ILE A 146 21.36 -9.52 4.68
C ILE A 146 22.33 -10.53 5.30
N ASP A 147 23.50 -10.72 4.66
CA ASP A 147 24.64 -11.42 5.26
C ASP A 147 25.17 -10.72 6.50
#